data_AF-A0A9X2RT81-F1
#
_entry.id   AF-A0A9X2RT81-F1
#
_cell.length_a   1.000
_cell.length_b   1.000
_cell.length_c   1.000
_cell.angle_alpha   90.00
_cell.angle_beta   90.00
_cell.angle_gamma   90.00
#
_symmetry.space_group_name_H-M   'P 1'
#
loop_
_entity.id
_entity.type
_entity.pdbx_description
1 polymer ?
#
loop_
_entity_poly.entity_id
_entity_poly.type
_entity_poly.pdbx_seq_one_letter_code
_entity_poly.pdbx_strand_id
1 'polypeptide(L)'
;MDPTRNPCPKAPAHDPLASSVPLFDNVQLPLRDWCTGSREDAVTGLVAFPDFHSHIPRALAATLTSGGLVGLAIGDVDGLKNHVEQANATDPGSYGHLAGNKVMARLGAVTRSWFRTQPWEAGCAATFGGDEVIIAATLDNAAAFHRAVARLRDRLTDELPVRVSFALAFASAEHLPAERGPGGWKHVFTDQLLAAVDRCLFTHKATRRAAGGEGGIIAVTQPLSPGHTTPLQDHRTLVPLPVGAETLHVLARPVSARGRGMLLLPCSGPIGLRGKRLRVTFPDGTARTGVAISLHGQAGIPHETARMKEPGVPLVLQTVREKSARGVPNDLAAVLERTGLDWSALPAHEQAQMLHLISESATADIRTARITAVINAVATRAGS
;
A
#
# COMPACT_ATOMS: atom_id res chain seq x y z
N MET A 1 21.81 44.71 -61.25
CA MET A 1 20.50 44.09 -60.94
C MET A 1 20.71 42.58 -60.97
N ASP A 2 20.69 41.95 -59.81
CA ASP A 2 20.86 40.49 -59.66
C ASP A 2 19.64 39.94 -58.90
N PRO A 3 18.78 39.10 -59.52
CA PRO A 3 17.53 38.66 -58.92
C PRO A 3 17.62 37.20 -58.48
N THR A 4 18.31 36.87 -57.39
CA THR A 4 18.13 35.56 -56.72
C THR A 4 18.28 35.65 -55.20
N ARG A 5 17.18 36.02 -54.54
CA ARG A 5 17.02 35.98 -53.08
C ARG A 5 16.80 34.55 -52.57
N ASN A 6 17.55 34.19 -51.54
CA ASN A 6 17.33 33.22 -50.46
C ASN A 6 17.10 31.73 -50.79
N PRO A 7 18.00 30.85 -50.31
CA PRO A 7 17.63 29.60 -49.70
C PRO A 7 17.64 29.75 -48.17
N CYS A 8 16.46 29.61 -47.58
CA CYS A 8 16.23 29.37 -46.16
C CYS A 8 17.19 28.29 -45.63
N PRO A 9 17.82 28.43 -44.45
CA PRO A 9 18.51 27.31 -43.84
C PRO A 9 17.44 26.27 -43.46
N LYS A 10 17.39 25.16 -44.21
CA LYS A 10 16.65 23.97 -43.78
C LYS A 10 17.32 23.51 -42.49
N ALA A 11 16.68 23.81 -41.35
CA ALA A 11 16.94 23.10 -40.11
C ALA A 11 16.92 21.59 -40.44
N PRO A 12 17.88 20.79 -39.96
CA PRO A 12 17.84 19.36 -40.19
C PRO A 12 16.50 18.85 -39.67
N ALA A 13 15.78 18.10 -40.51
CA ALA A 13 14.52 17.49 -40.15
C ALA A 13 14.71 16.74 -38.83
N HIS A 14 13.91 17.06 -37.82
CA HIS A 14 13.87 16.32 -36.57
C HIS A 14 13.78 14.83 -36.88
N ASP A 15 14.83 14.09 -36.56
CA ASP A 15 14.79 12.64 -36.57
C ASP A 15 13.87 12.19 -35.43
N PRO A 16 12.68 11.63 -35.70
CA PRO A 16 11.77 11.17 -34.67
C PRO A 16 12.33 10.00 -33.84
N LEU A 17 13.45 9.40 -34.28
CA LEU A 17 14.16 8.35 -33.55
C LEU A 17 15.21 8.88 -32.57
N ALA A 18 15.52 10.18 -32.58
CA ALA A 18 16.44 10.79 -31.61
C ALA A 18 15.88 10.84 -30.16
N SER A 19 14.62 10.48 -29.94
CA SER A 19 13.92 10.58 -28.64
C SER A 19 13.53 9.22 -28.01
N SER A 20 13.80 8.08 -28.67
CA SER A 20 13.35 6.77 -28.17
C SER A 20 14.31 6.10 -27.17
N VAL A 21 15.52 6.62 -27.02
CA VAL A 21 16.48 6.19 -26.00
C VAL A 21 16.87 7.44 -25.20
N PRO A 22 16.55 7.53 -23.90
CA PRO A 22 17.02 8.65 -23.11
C PRO A 22 18.55 8.70 -23.17
N LEU A 23 19.08 9.88 -23.48
CA LEU A 23 20.51 10.18 -23.38
C LEU A 23 21.01 9.81 -21.98
N PHE A 24 21.97 8.87 -21.94
CA PHE A 24 22.62 8.36 -20.74
C PHE A 24 23.30 9.49 -19.98
N ASP A 25 22.84 9.73 -18.75
CA ASP A 25 23.46 10.67 -17.83
C ASP A 25 23.50 10.04 -16.42
N ASN A 26 24.70 9.62 -16.01
CA ASN A 26 24.92 9.02 -14.69
C ASN A 26 24.58 9.99 -13.53
N VAL A 27 24.50 11.30 -13.79
CA VAL A 27 24.06 12.32 -12.82
C VAL A 27 22.53 12.27 -12.61
N GLN A 28 21.80 11.55 -13.46
CA GLN A 28 20.33 11.47 -13.44
C GLN A 28 19.78 10.21 -12.77
N LEU A 29 20.63 9.29 -12.29
CA LEU A 29 20.18 8.08 -11.61
C LEU A 29 19.34 8.41 -10.36
N PRO A 30 18.27 7.65 -10.08
CA PRO A 30 17.40 7.88 -8.92
C PRO A 30 18.04 7.30 -7.66
N LEU A 31 19.20 7.83 -7.28
CA LEU A 31 19.96 7.44 -6.10
C LEU A 31 20.36 8.66 -5.29
N ARG A 32 20.63 8.45 -4.01
CA ARG A 32 21.22 9.42 -3.09
C ARG A 32 22.55 8.87 -2.59
N ASP A 33 22.82 8.95 -1.28
CA ASP A 33 24.04 8.40 -0.68
C ASP A 33 24.20 6.88 -0.86
N TRP A 34 23.12 6.18 -1.23
CA TRP A 34 23.16 4.75 -1.52
C TRP A 34 23.44 4.50 -2.99
N CYS A 35 24.19 3.44 -3.30
CA CYS A 35 24.47 2.99 -4.67
C CYS A 35 25.21 4.03 -5.53
N THR A 36 25.91 5.01 -4.93
CA THR A 36 26.74 5.96 -5.68
C THR A 36 27.78 5.22 -6.54
N GLY A 37 27.87 5.59 -7.82
CA GLY A 37 28.78 4.93 -8.78
C GLY A 37 28.22 3.67 -9.44
N SER A 38 26.95 3.31 -9.19
CA SER A 38 26.28 2.22 -9.88
C SER A 38 26.00 2.53 -11.36
N ARG A 39 25.89 1.46 -12.15
CA ARG A 39 25.45 1.48 -13.54
C ARG A 39 23.94 1.65 -13.64
N GLU A 40 23.53 2.21 -14.77
CA GLU A 40 22.15 2.35 -15.20
C GLU A 40 21.67 1.08 -15.93
N ASP A 41 20.44 0.65 -15.67
CA ASP A 41 19.74 -0.32 -16.50
C ASP A 41 19.29 0.35 -17.81
N ALA A 42 19.70 -0.18 -18.95
CA ALA A 42 19.55 0.50 -20.24
C ALA A 42 18.09 0.68 -20.72
N VAL A 43 17.15 -0.11 -20.20
CA VAL A 43 15.73 -0.03 -20.61
C VAL A 43 14.98 0.94 -19.72
N THR A 44 15.08 0.71 -18.42
CA THR A 44 14.31 1.47 -17.42
C THR A 44 14.98 2.78 -17.08
N GLY A 45 16.30 2.86 -17.15
CA GLY A 45 17.13 3.96 -16.64
C GLY A 45 17.16 4.07 -15.12
N LEU A 46 16.96 2.96 -14.40
CA LEU A 46 17.11 2.87 -12.94
C LEU A 46 18.48 2.28 -12.59
N VAL A 47 18.83 2.17 -11.30
CA VAL A 47 20.04 1.44 -10.90
C VAL A 47 19.95 -0.03 -11.34
N ALA A 48 20.98 -0.55 -12.01
CA ALA A 48 21.02 -1.94 -12.44
C ALA A 48 21.13 -2.91 -11.25
N PHE A 49 20.39 -4.03 -11.30
CA PHE A 49 20.31 -4.99 -10.19
C PHE A 49 21.66 -5.46 -9.64
N PRO A 50 22.67 -5.81 -10.46
CA PRO A 50 23.95 -6.29 -9.92
C PRO A 50 24.63 -5.27 -9.00
N ASP A 51 24.50 -3.98 -9.33
CA ASP A 51 25.13 -2.93 -8.54
C ASP A 51 24.29 -2.58 -7.31
N PHE A 52 22.96 -2.62 -7.42
CA PHE A 52 22.07 -2.58 -6.26
C PHE A 52 22.43 -3.69 -5.26
N HIS A 53 22.49 -4.94 -5.72
CA HIS A 53 22.75 -6.11 -4.89
C HIS A 53 24.15 -6.11 -4.24
N SER A 54 25.13 -5.48 -4.90
CA SER A 54 26.49 -5.29 -4.36
C SER A 54 26.59 -4.18 -3.30
N HIS A 55 25.81 -3.10 -3.42
CA HIS A 55 25.91 -1.92 -2.54
C HIS A 55 24.97 -1.98 -1.34
N ILE A 56 23.72 -2.38 -1.57
CA ILE A 56 22.64 -2.32 -0.59
C ILE A 56 22.93 -3.07 0.72
N PRO A 57 23.54 -4.26 0.72
CA PRO A 57 23.86 -4.96 1.97
C PRO A 57 24.69 -4.13 2.96
N ARG A 58 25.64 -3.31 2.45
CA ARG A 58 26.45 -2.43 3.28
C ARG A 58 25.64 -1.22 3.78
N ALA A 59 24.86 -0.61 2.89
CA ALA A 59 24.04 0.56 3.19
C ALA A 59 22.93 0.26 4.23
N LEU A 60 22.22 -0.87 4.05
CA LEU A 60 21.22 -1.37 5.00
C LEU A 60 21.85 -1.63 6.35
N ALA A 61 22.92 -2.41 6.39
CA ALA A 61 23.58 -2.76 7.64
C ALA A 61 24.06 -1.53 8.42
N ALA A 62 24.64 -0.54 7.74
CA ALA A 62 25.07 0.71 8.36
C ALA A 62 23.91 1.48 8.98
N THR A 63 22.84 1.69 8.22
CA THR A 63 21.64 2.44 8.66
C THR A 63 20.93 1.75 9.83
N LEU A 64 20.74 0.44 9.75
CA LEU A 64 20.06 -0.31 10.80
C LEU A 64 20.91 -0.39 12.07
N THR A 65 22.24 -0.46 11.93
CA THR A 65 23.17 -0.48 13.08
C THR A 65 23.21 0.87 13.80
N SER A 66 23.00 1.99 13.09
CA SER A 66 22.89 3.32 13.70
C SER A 66 21.51 3.60 14.32
N GLY A 67 20.60 2.61 14.35
CA GLY A 67 19.25 2.77 14.91
C GLY A 67 18.24 3.40 13.96
N GLY A 68 18.61 3.58 12.70
CA GLY A 68 17.75 4.08 11.64
C GLY A 68 16.65 3.11 11.23
N LEU A 69 15.69 3.62 10.46
CA LEU A 69 14.58 2.88 9.86
C LEU A 69 14.77 2.84 8.35
N VAL A 70 14.52 1.67 7.76
CA VAL A 70 14.57 1.46 6.31
C VAL A 70 13.22 1.00 5.80
N GLY A 71 12.79 1.53 4.66
CA GLY A 71 11.73 0.99 3.84
C GLY A 71 12.30 0.28 2.62
N LEU A 72 11.71 -0.87 2.29
CA LEU A 72 11.96 -1.59 1.05
C LEU A 72 10.62 -1.88 0.39
N ALA A 73 10.50 -1.58 -0.90
CA ALA A 73 9.35 -1.94 -1.72
C ALA A 73 9.82 -2.63 -3.01
N ILE A 74 9.07 -3.64 -3.45
CA ILE A 74 9.20 -4.27 -4.77
C ILE A 74 7.87 -4.04 -5.50
N GLY A 75 7.95 -3.47 -6.69
CA GLY A 75 6.83 -3.30 -7.60
C GLY A 75 6.99 -4.21 -8.82
N ASP A 76 5.87 -4.70 -9.33
CA ASP A 76 5.80 -5.57 -10.50
C ASP A 76 4.65 -5.13 -11.41
N VAL A 77 4.89 -5.13 -12.72
CA VAL A 77 3.89 -4.84 -13.74
C VAL A 77 2.91 -6.00 -13.92
N ASP A 78 1.64 -5.77 -13.52
CA ASP A 78 0.59 -6.76 -13.62
C ASP A 78 0.26 -7.11 -15.09
N GLY A 79 0.54 -8.36 -15.46
CA GLY A 79 0.09 -8.91 -16.75
C GLY A 79 0.89 -8.43 -17.95
N LEU A 80 2.16 -8.03 -17.76
CA LEU A 80 3.01 -7.55 -18.85
C LEU A 80 3.07 -8.53 -20.03
N LYS A 81 3.21 -9.83 -19.75
CA LYS A 81 3.21 -10.87 -20.79
C LYS A 81 1.94 -10.83 -21.66
N ASN A 82 0.77 -10.75 -21.04
CA ASN A 82 -0.50 -10.71 -21.77
C ASN A 82 -0.61 -9.45 -22.63
N HIS A 83 -0.15 -8.31 -22.10
CA HIS A 83 -0.10 -7.05 -22.85
C HIS A 83 0.81 -7.17 -24.09
N VAL A 84 1.99 -7.76 -23.92
CA VAL A 84 2.94 -8.01 -25.00
C VAL A 84 2.37 -8.93 -26.08
N GLU A 85 1.73 -10.03 -25.67
CA GLU A 85 1.08 -10.98 -26.58
C GLU A 85 -0.08 -10.33 -27.34
N GLN A 86 -0.89 -9.50 -26.67
CA GLN A 86 -1.99 -8.78 -27.30
C GLN A 86 -1.49 -7.71 -28.28
N ALA A 87 -0.46 -6.95 -27.91
CA ALA A 87 0.13 -5.93 -28.79
C ALA A 87 0.75 -6.56 -30.05
N ASN A 88 1.39 -7.72 -29.91
CA ASN A 88 1.88 -8.52 -31.04
C ASN A 88 0.77 -8.95 -32.00
N ALA A 89 -0.39 -9.32 -31.46
CA ALA A 89 -1.49 -9.83 -32.27
C ALA A 89 -2.21 -8.72 -33.04
N THR A 90 -2.12 -7.46 -32.59
CA THR A 90 -2.96 -6.36 -33.10
C THR A 90 -2.20 -5.22 -33.77
N ASP A 91 -0.90 -5.05 -33.51
CA ASP A 91 -0.07 -4.00 -34.10
C ASP A 91 0.99 -4.60 -35.04
N PRO A 92 0.80 -4.52 -36.38
CA PRO A 92 1.76 -5.02 -37.36
C PRO A 92 3.16 -4.36 -37.31
N GLY A 93 3.29 -3.20 -36.67
CA GLY A 93 4.56 -2.49 -36.46
C GLY A 93 5.22 -2.81 -35.11
N SER A 94 4.56 -3.59 -34.25
CA SER A 94 5.08 -4.02 -32.96
C SER A 94 5.68 -5.40 -33.06
N TYR A 95 6.94 -5.56 -32.65
CA TYR A 95 7.43 -6.84 -32.18
C TYR A 95 7.37 -6.82 -30.65
N GLY A 96 6.81 -7.84 -30.03
CA GLY A 96 6.20 -7.73 -28.70
C GLY A 96 7.17 -7.38 -27.59
N HIS A 97 8.44 -7.72 -27.76
CA HIS A 97 9.49 -7.28 -26.86
C HIS A 97 9.64 -5.75 -26.83
N LEU A 98 9.39 -5.05 -27.94
CA LEU A 98 9.35 -3.59 -27.99
C LEU A 98 8.20 -3.01 -27.17
N ALA A 99 7.01 -3.62 -27.21
CA ALA A 99 5.87 -3.19 -26.40
C ALA A 99 6.21 -3.31 -24.89
N GLY A 100 6.83 -4.43 -24.49
CA GLY A 100 7.34 -4.61 -23.14
C GLY A 100 8.39 -3.56 -22.76
N ASN A 101 9.38 -3.33 -23.61
CA ASN A 101 10.42 -2.33 -23.38
C ASN A 101 9.85 -0.91 -23.26
N LYS A 102 8.82 -0.55 -24.04
CA LYS A 102 8.14 0.75 -23.94
C LYS A 102 7.46 0.91 -22.57
N VAL A 103 6.78 -0.12 -22.08
CA VAL A 103 6.18 -0.12 -20.73
C VAL A 103 7.26 0.06 -19.67
N MET A 104 8.35 -0.71 -19.75
CA MET A 104 9.44 -0.66 -18.76
C MET A 104 10.21 0.67 -18.80
N ALA A 105 10.44 1.24 -19.98
CA ALA A 105 11.04 2.56 -20.13
C ALA A 105 10.16 3.66 -19.51
N ARG A 106 8.84 3.60 -19.72
CA ARG A 106 7.90 4.56 -19.10
C ARG A 106 7.84 4.37 -17.59
N LEU A 107 7.80 3.12 -17.10
CA LEU A 107 7.84 2.79 -15.68
C LEU A 107 9.09 3.39 -15.01
N GLY A 108 10.25 3.21 -15.63
CA GLY A 108 11.50 3.76 -15.12
C GLY A 108 11.53 5.29 -15.14
N ALA A 109 11.04 5.93 -16.20
CA ALA A 109 10.94 7.38 -16.28
C ALA A 109 10.01 7.98 -15.20
N VAL A 110 8.83 7.38 -14.98
CA VAL A 110 7.88 7.79 -13.94
C VAL A 110 8.50 7.58 -12.55
N THR A 111 9.13 6.43 -12.32
CA THR A 111 9.80 6.10 -11.06
C THR A 111 10.94 7.08 -10.76
N ARG A 112 11.80 7.41 -11.74
CA ARG A 112 12.86 8.42 -11.56
C ARG A 112 12.30 9.78 -11.18
N SER A 113 11.32 10.26 -11.94
CA SER A 113 10.69 11.56 -11.70
C SER A 113 10.08 11.62 -10.30
N TRP A 114 9.38 10.57 -9.88
CA TRP A 114 8.80 10.46 -8.55
C TRP A 114 9.88 10.39 -7.46
N PHE A 115 10.93 9.59 -7.64
CA PHE A 115 11.97 9.40 -6.63
C PHE A 115 12.67 10.72 -6.28
N ARG A 116 12.92 11.58 -7.28
CA ARG A 116 13.54 12.90 -7.10
C ARG A 116 12.72 13.85 -6.22
N THR A 117 11.40 13.67 -6.14
CA THR A 117 10.54 14.50 -5.28
C THR A 117 10.43 13.98 -3.85
N GLN A 118 11.05 12.83 -3.54
CA GLN A 118 11.00 12.27 -2.20
C GLN A 118 12.05 12.92 -1.29
N PRO A 119 11.73 13.13 0.01
CA PRO A 119 12.59 13.84 0.96
C PRO A 119 13.69 12.96 1.56
N TRP A 120 13.97 11.79 0.99
CA TRP A 120 14.91 10.84 1.58
C TRP A 120 16.35 11.30 1.37
N GLU A 121 17.10 11.37 2.48
CA GLU A 121 18.52 11.69 2.46
C GLU A 121 19.34 10.56 1.82
N ALA A 122 18.97 9.31 2.08
CA ALA A 122 19.62 8.15 1.51
C ALA A 122 18.61 7.13 0.96
N GLY A 123 18.91 6.56 -0.21
CA GLY A 123 18.04 5.61 -0.89
C GLY A 123 18.38 5.45 -2.36
N CYS A 124 17.71 4.50 -3.02
CA CYS A 124 17.76 4.32 -4.46
C CYS A 124 16.49 3.67 -5.01
N ALA A 125 16.22 3.93 -6.29
CA ALA A 125 15.33 3.12 -7.11
C ALA A 125 16.16 2.28 -8.10
N ALA A 126 15.89 0.98 -8.16
CA ALA A 126 16.61 0.02 -8.99
C ALA A 126 15.64 -0.84 -9.79
N THR A 127 16.14 -1.43 -10.86
CA THR A 127 15.45 -2.51 -11.57
C THR A 127 15.85 -3.83 -10.92
N PHE A 128 14.88 -4.68 -10.57
CA PHE A 128 15.18 -6.02 -10.04
C PHE A 128 15.51 -6.98 -11.19
N GLY A 129 14.75 -6.88 -12.28
CA GLY A 129 14.88 -7.67 -13.50
C GLY A 129 13.51 -7.82 -14.15
N GLY A 130 13.45 -8.10 -15.46
CA GLY A 130 12.19 -8.34 -16.16
C GLY A 130 11.21 -7.16 -16.06
N ASP A 131 10.15 -7.33 -15.28
CA ASP A 131 9.03 -6.40 -15.09
C ASP A 131 8.95 -5.77 -13.70
N GLU A 132 10.08 -5.77 -12.97
CA GLU A 132 10.13 -5.44 -11.55
C GLU A 132 11.04 -4.23 -11.22
N VAL A 133 10.61 -3.46 -10.23
CA VAL A 133 11.29 -2.27 -9.68
C VAL A 133 11.45 -2.39 -8.17
N ILE A 134 12.59 -1.95 -7.64
CA ILE A 134 12.88 -1.90 -6.21
C ILE A 134 13.01 -0.45 -5.78
N ILE A 135 12.38 -0.09 -4.66
CA ILE A 135 12.64 1.16 -3.95
C ILE A 135 13.18 0.83 -2.58
N ALA A 136 14.35 1.38 -2.22
CA ALA A 136 14.91 1.26 -0.88
C ALA A 136 15.34 2.64 -0.38
N ALA A 137 14.97 3.00 0.85
CA ALA A 137 15.31 4.31 1.41
C ALA A 137 15.39 4.32 2.94
N THR A 138 16.17 5.24 3.48
CA THR A 138 16.15 5.60 4.91
C THR A 138 14.93 6.46 5.22
N LEU A 139 14.26 6.17 6.33
CA LEU A 139 12.98 6.77 6.67
C LEU A 139 12.98 7.36 8.07
N ASP A 140 12.19 8.41 8.25
CA ASP A 140 11.75 8.83 9.60
C ASP A 140 10.46 8.11 10.01
N ASN A 141 9.63 7.74 9.03
CA ASN A 141 8.26 7.26 9.26
C ASN A 141 7.81 6.25 8.18
N ALA A 142 7.49 5.02 8.61
CA ALA A 142 6.97 3.98 7.74
C ALA A 142 5.67 4.37 7.02
N ALA A 143 4.75 5.07 7.69
CA ALA A 143 3.49 5.48 7.11
C ALA A 143 3.67 6.50 5.96
N ALA A 144 4.70 7.35 6.05
CA ALA A 144 5.03 8.30 4.99
C ALA A 144 5.55 7.60 3.74
N PHE A 145 6.43 6.61 3.92
CA PHE A 145 6.94 5.77 2.82
C PHE A 145 5.82 4.95 2.17
N HIS A 146 4.95 4.30 2.96
CA HIS A 146 3.79 3.58 2.46
C HIS A 146 2.92 4.47 1.56
N ARG A 147 2.58 5.69 2.02
CA ARG A 147 1.83 6.66 1.20
C ARG A 147 2.60 7.13 -0.03
N ALA A 148 3.92 7.28 0.05
CA ALA A 148 4.73 7.68 -1.08
C ALA A 148 4.72 6.62 -2.19
N VAL A 149 4.93 5.35 -1.83
CA VAL A 149 4.85 4.22 -2.76
C VAL A 149 3.43 4.06 -3.30
N ALA A 150 2.40 4.35 -2.50
CA ALA A 150 1.02 4.36 -3.00
C ALA A 150 0.78 5.39 -4.09
N ARG A 151 1.31 6.61 -3.93
CA ARG A 151 1.26 7.62 -4.99
C ARG A 151 2.07 7.22 -6.22
N LEU A 152 3.18 6.51 -6.06
CA LEU A 152 3.92 5.96 -7.21
C LEU A 152 3.07 4.96 -7.97
N ARG A 153 2.44 4.02 -7.26
CA ARG A 153 1.52 3.04 -7.85
C ARG A 153 0.39 3.71 -8.64
N ASP A 154 -0.26 4.69 -8.04
CA ASP A 154 -1.38 5.40 -8.67
C ASP A 154 -0.90 6.13 -9.93
N ARG A 155 0.22 6.85 -9.83
CA ARG A 155 0.84 7.52 -10.99
C ARG A 155 1.25 6.54 -12.09
N LEU A 156 1.80 5.38 -11.75
CA LEU A 156 2.13 4.35 -12.74
C LEU A 156 0.87 3.78 -13.39
N THR A 157 -0.23 3.66 -12.64
CA THR A 157 -1.53 3.21 -13.18
C THR A 157 -2.10 4.20 -14.19
N ASP A 158 -1.91 5.50 -13.96
CA ASP A 158 -2.35 6.54 -14.89
C ASP A 158 -1.48 6.62 -16.16
N GLU A 159 -0.20 6.21 -16.05
CA GLU A 159 0.83 6.41 -17.07
C GLU A 159 1.13 5.17 -17.94
N LEU A 160 0.69 3.99 -17.49
CA LEU A 160 0.99 2.71 -18.15
C LEU A 160 -0.30 2.05 -18.65
N PRO A 161 -0.24 1.27 -19.75
CA PRO A 161 -1.38 0.52 -20.26
C PRO A 161 -1.76 -0.69 -19.37
N VAL A 162 -1.01 -0.90 -18.29
CA VAL A 162 -1.08 -2.03 -17.36
C VAL A 162 -0.90 -1.50 -15.95
N ARG A 163 -1.46 -2.18 -14.96
CA ARG A 163 -1.32 -1.79 -13.55
C ARG A 163 0.02 -2.25 -12.98
N VAL A 164 0.43 -1.64 -11.87
CA VAL A 164 1.63 -2.05 -11.13
C VAL A 164 1.22 -2.36 -9.70
N SER A 165 1.57 -3.55 -9.21
CA SER A 165 1.35 -3.94 -7.81
C SER A 165 2.65 -3.79 -7.03
N PHE A 166 2.55 -3.36 -5.77
CA PHE A 166 3.70 -3.24 -4.88
C PHE A 166 3.53 -4.12 -3.64
N ALA A 167 4.64 -4.65 -3.12
CA ALA A 167 4.75 -5.07 -1.74
C ALA A 167 5.85 -4.26 -1.04
N LEU A 168 5.74 -4.13 0.28
CA LEU A 168 6.72 -3.41 1.07
C LEU A 168 6.91 -3.99 2.47
N ALA A 169 8.11 -3.78 3.00
CA ALA A 169 8.49 -4.08 4.37
C ALA A 169 9.30 -2.95 4.98
N PHE A 170 9.34 -2.91 6.29
CA PHE A 170 10.14 -1.97 7.07
C PHE A 170 11.09 -2.73 7.98
N ALA A 171 12.32 -2.24 8.10
CA ALA A 171 13.34 -2.83 8.93
C ALA A 171 13.98 -1.77 9.83
N SER A 172 14.30 -2.18 11.05
CA SER A 172 15.01 -1.39 12.06
C SER A 172 16.11 -2.26 12.71
N ALA A 173 16.83 -1.73 13.70
CA ALA A 173 17.87 -2.46 14.42
C ALA A 173 17.38 -3.81 15.00
N GLU A 174 16.11 -3.92 15.40
CA GLU A 174 15.54 -5.15 15.99
C GLU A 174 15.46 -6.31 14.98
N HIS A 175 15.47 -5.99 13.68
CA HIS A 175 15.40 -6.98 12.60
C HIS A 175 16.78 -7.56 12.23
N LEU A 176 17.86 -6.93 12.70
CA LEU A 176 19.20 -7.43 12.41
C LEU A 176 19.43 -8.79 13.09
N PRO A 177 20.15 -9.71 12.43
CA PRO A 177 20.47 -11.00 13.04
C PRO A 177 21.27 -10.80 14.33
N ALA A 178 20.95 -11.62 15.35
CA ALA A 178 21.64 -11.65 16.64
C ALA A 178 23.08 -12.18 16.48
N GLU A 179 23.25 -13.25 15.71
CA GLU A 179 24.56 -13.81 15.37
C GLU A 179 25.08 -13.18 14.08
N ARG A 180 26.12 -12.35 14.21
CA ARG A 180 26.79 -11.65 13.10
C ARG A 180 28.18 -12.23 12.90
N GLY A 181 28.24 -13.55 12.67
CA GLY A 181 29.49 -14.30 12.51
C GLY A 181 30.41 -13.76 11.39
N PRO A 182 31.64 -14.28 11.28
CA PRO A 182 32.58 -13.82 10.27
C PRO A 182 32.07 -14.15 8.86
N GLY A 183 31.74 -13.10 8.10
CA GLY A 183 31.46 -13.15 6.66
C GLY A 183 29.98 -13.18 6.28
N GLY A 184 29.61 -12.41 5.25
CA GLY A 184 28.40 -12.59 4.45
C GLY A 184 27.04 -12.24 5.07
N TRP A 185 26.92 -12.09 6.41
CA TRP A 185 25.61 -11.90 7.07
C TRP A 185 24.79 -10.73 6.50
N LYS A 186 25.45 -9.66 6.04
CA LYS A 186 24.80 -8.50 5.42
C LYS A 186 24.05 -8.88 4.15
N HIS A 187 24.67 -9.71 3.29
CA HIS A 187 24.04 -10.20 2.07
C HIS A 187 22.89 -11.14 2.42
N VAL A 188 23.13 -12.11 3.31
CA VAL A 188 22.09 -13.06 3.74
C VAL A 188 20.86 -12.34 4.30
N PHE A 189 21.05 -11.34 5.16
CA PHE A 189 19.97 -10.53 5.69
C PHE A 189 19.23 -9.75 4.59
N THR A 190 19.97 -9.15 3.65
CA THR A 190 19.39 -8.40 2.53
C THR A 190 18.56 -9.31 1.63
N ASP A 191 19.06 -10.49 1.30
CA ASP A 191 18.37 -11.49 0.48
C ASP A 191 17.10 -12.00 1.16
N GLN A 192 17.15 -12.24 2.48
CA GLN A 192 15.98 -12.61 3.26
C GLN A 192 14.91 -11.52 3.28
N LEU A 193 15.33 -10.26 3.37
CA LEU A 193 14.43 -9.10 3.34
C LEU A 193 13.78 -8.93 1.95
N LEU A 194 14.57 -8.98 0.88
CA LEU A 194 14.07 -8.94 -0.50
C LEU A 194 13.08 -10.10 -0.74
N ALA A 195 13.46 -11.32 -0.35
CA ALA A 195 12.60 -12.48 -0.50
C ALA A 195 11.30 -12.41 0.33
N ALA A 196 11.31 -11.72 1.47
CA ALA A 196 10.09 -11.52 2.26
C ALA A 196 9.11 -10.57 1.55
N VAL A 197 9.60 -9.48 0.98
CA VAL A 197 8.80 -8.52 0.20
C VAL A 197 8.29 -9.17 -1.07
N ASP A 198 9.16 -9.85 -1.80
CA ASP A 198 8.85 -10.54 -3.04
C ASP A 198 7.75 -11.62 -2.86
N ARG A 199 7.92 -12.51 -1.86
CA ARG A 199 6.89 -13.50 -1.52
C ARG A 199 5.56 -12.84 -1.18
N CYS A 200 5.58 -11.73 -0.43
CA CYS A 200 4.35 -11.00 -0.11
C CYS A 200 3.63 -10.52 -1.38
N LEU A 201 4.36 -9.94 -2.33
CA LEU A 201 3.83 -9.47 -3.61
C LEU A 201 3.18 -10.62 -4.37
N PHE A 202 3.92 -11.69 -4.62
CA PHE A 202 3.44 -12.80 -5.44
C PHE A 202 2.35 -13.62 -4.77
N THR A 203 2.36 -13.77 -3.44
CA THR A 203 1.25 -14.37 -2.70
C THR A 203 -0.04 -13.59 -2.92
N HIS A 204 -0.03 -12.26 -2.78
CA HIS A 204 -1.24 -11.46 -3.02
C HIS A 204 -1.66 -11.43 -4.49
N LYS A 205 -0.71 -11.36 -5.44
CA LYS A 205 -1.01 -11.47 -6.87
C LYS A 205 -1.66 -12.81 -7.21
N ALA A 206 -1.19 -13.91 -6.60
CA ALA A 206 -1.77 -15.24 -6.79
C ALA A 206 -3.20 -15.32 -6.24
N THR A 207 -3.42 -14.88 -4.99
CA THR A 207 -4.76 -14.82 -4.37
C THR A 207 -5.72 -13.97 -5.20
N ARG A 208 -5.29 -12.79 -5.64
CA ARG A 208 -6.07 -11.91 -6.50
C ARG A 208 -6.46 -12.60 -7.81
N ARG A 209 -5.50 -13.25 -8.50
CA ARG A 209 -5.77 -13.94 -9.77
C ARG A 209 -6.79 -15.06 -9.60
N ALA A 210 -6.70 -15.84 -8.51
CA ALA A 210 -7.66 -16.88 -8.20
C ALA A 210 -9.08 -16.33 -7.96
N ALA A 211 -9.20 -15.12 -7.39
CA ALA A 211 -10.47 -14.44 -7.15
C ALA A 211 -10.97 -13.57 -8.32
N GLY A 212 -10.21 -13.47 -9.42
CA GLY A 212 -10.55 -12.58 -10.54
C GLY A 212 -10.47 -11.07 -10.22
N GLY A 213 -9.70 -10.68 -9.21
CA GLY A 213 -9.56 -9.28 -8.79
C GLY A 213 -8.69 -8.42 -9.71
N GLU A 214 -8.90 -7.10 -9.70
CA GLU A 214 -8.07 -6.17 -10.47
C GLU A 214 -6.67 -5.97 -9.86
N GLY A 215 -5.68 -5.69 -10.73
CA GLY A 215 -4.31 -5.37 -10.32
C GLY A 215 -4.17 -4.01 -9.61
N GLY A 216 -2.94 -3.64 -9.26
CA GLY A 216 -2.66 -2.36 -8.59
C GLY A 216 -2.79 -2.39 -7.06
N ILE A 217 -2.31 -3.46 -6.41
CA ILE A 217 -2.38 -3.55 -4.95
C ILE A 217 -1.14 -2.96 -4.28
N ILE A 218 -1.24 -2.70 -2.97
CA ILE A 218 -0.10 -2.42 -2.09
C ILE A 218 -0.20 -3.35 -0.90
N ALA A 219 0.71 -4.31 -0.84
CA ALA A 219 0.78 -5.30 0.23
C ALA A 219 1.89 -4.95 1.22
N VAL A 220 1.61 -5.09 2.52
CA VAL A 220 2.60 -4.86 3.57
C VAL A 220 2.95 -6.18 4.23
N THR A 221 4.24 -6.41 4.48
CA THR A 221 4.73 -7.55 5.25
C THR A 221 5.75 -7.11 6.30
N GLN A 222 6.17 -8.04 7.15
CA GLN A 222 7.26 -7.84 8.09
C GLN A 222 8.44 -8.74 7.72
N PRO A 223 9.68 -8.28 7.93
CA PRO A 223 10.83 -9.16 7.85
C PRO A 223 10.69 -10.27 8.90
N LEU A 224 11.07 -11.50 8.53
CA LEU A 224 11.13 -12.61 9.48
C LEU A 224 12.25 -12.30 10.48
N SER A 225 11.89 -12.06 11.73
CA SER A 225 12.87 -11.97 12.81
C SER A 225 13.22 -13.38 13.29
N PRO A 226 14.45 -13.89 13.04
CA PRO A 226 14.84 -15.20 13.52
C PRO A 226 14.71 -15.26 15.04
N GLY A 227 13.96 -16.24 15.54
CA GLY A 227 13.77 -16.47 16.98
C GLY A 227 12.69 -15.63 17.69
N HIS A 228 12.03 -14.69 17.02
CA HIS A 228 11.01 -13.85 17.66
C HIS A 228 9.61 -14.39 17.43
N THR A 229 9.10 -15.18 18.37
CA THR A 229 7.65 -15.45 18.54
C THR A 229 6.93 -14.25 19.17
N THR A 230 7.68 -13.24 19.58
CA THR A 230 7.21 -12.01 20.23
C THR A 230 6.80 -10.93 19.21
N PRO A 231 5.84 -10.06 19.57
CA PRO A 231 5.53 -8.85 18.79
C PRO A 231 6.72 -7.89 18.69
N LEU A 232 6.73 -7.06 17.64
CA LEU A 232 7.78 -6.06 17.44
C LEU A 232 7.78 -5.01 18.56
N GLN A 233 8.97 -4.59 18.97
CA GLN A 233 9.15 -3.56 19.99
C GLN A 233 9.30 -2.18 19.35
N ASP A 234 9.89 -2.09 18.15
CA ASP A 234 9.99 -0.84 17.41
C ASP A 234 8.75 -0.60 16.53
N HIS A 235 7.77 0.09 17.11
CA HIS A 235 6.52 0.44 16.42
C HIS A 235 6.72 1.36 15.20
N ARG A 236 7.90 1.95 15.00
CA ARG A 236 8.19 2.76 13.80
C ARG A 236 8.19 1.94 12.52
N THR A 237 8.29 0.61 12.61
CA THR A 237 8.24 -0.32 11.48
C THR A 237 6.82 -0.73 11.09
N LEU A 238 5.80 -0.27 11.83
CA LEU A 238 4.41 -0.65 11.62
C LEU A 238 3.63 0.44 10.86
N VAL A 239 2.72 0.03 9.99
CA VAL A 239 1.78 0.96 9.32
C VAL A 239 0.50 1.13 10.15
N PRO A 240 -0.21 2.26 10.05
CA PRO A 240 -1.51 2.39 10.71
C PRO A 240 -2.52 1.38 10.15
N LEU A 241 -3.46 0.93 10.99
CA LEU A 241 -4.64 0.19 10.53
C LEU A 241 -5.47 1.08 9.58
N PRO A 242 -6.13 0.50 8.54
CA PRO A 242 -6.87 1.28 7.54
C PRO A 242 -7.94 2.15 8.20
N VAL A 243 -8.26 3.30 7.60
CA VAL A 243 -9.33 4.21 8.01
C VAL A 243 -10.28 4.53 6.86
N GLY A 244 -11.56 4.82 7.17
CA GLY A 244 -12.53 5.31 6.18
C GLY A 244 -12.86 4.31 5.06
N ALA A 245 -12.42 4.60 3.84
CA ALA A 245 -12.60 3.73 2.67
C ALA A 245 -11.31 2.97 2.28
N GLU A 246 -10.24 3.12 3.07
CA GLU A 246 -8.96 2.50 2.78
C GLU A 246 -9.05 0.97 2.82
N THR A 247 -8.39 0.36 1.84
CA THR A 247 -8.15 -1.08 1.79
C THR A 247 -6.67 -1.32 1.99
N LEU A 248 -6.32 -2.14 2.97
CA LEU A 248 -4.93 -2.49 3.27
C LEU A 248 -4.70 -3.98 3.04
N HIS A 249 -3.79 -4.32 2.14
CA HIS A 249 -3.36 -5.69 1.93
C HIS A 249 -2.18 -5.98 2.85
N VAL A 250 -2.24 -7.10 3.58
CA VAL A 250 -1.17 -7.48 4.50
C VAL A 250 -0.83 -8.95 4.38
N LEU A 251 0.41 -9.32 4.65
CA LEU A 251 0.79 -10.70 4.94
C LEU A 251 0.86 -10.87 6.46
N ALA A 252 -0.16 -11.48 7.04
CA ALA A 252 -0.29 -11.64 8.48
C ALA A 252 0.47 -12.87 8.98
N ARG A 253 1.17 -12.75 10.11
CA ARG A 253 1.98 -13.84 10.68
C ARG A 253 1.21 -14.62 11.74
N PRO A 254 1.06 -15.94 11.61
CA PRO A 254 0.45 -16.76 12.66
C PRO A 254 1.36 -16.84 13.88
N VAL A 255 0.80 -16.62 15.08
CA VAL A 255 1.48 -16.76 16.37
C VAL A 255 0.56 -17.39 17.41
N SER A 256 1.15 -17.98 18.45
CA SER A 256 0.43 -18.39 19.66
C SER A 256 0.67 -17.35 20.76
N ALA A 257 -0.37 -16.69 21.23
CA ALA A 257 -0.31 -15.71 22.30
C ALA A 257 -1.25 -16.12 23.44
N ARG A 258 -0.72 -16.31 24.65
CA ARG A 258 -1.49 -16.72 25.85
C ARG A 258 -2.37 -17.97 25.60
N GLY A 259 -1.84 -18.94 24.85
CA GLY A 259 -2.54 -20.19 24.53
C GLY A 259 -3.62 -20.08 23.43
N ARG A 260 -3.79 -18.90 22.80
CA ARG A 260 -4.72 -18.67 21.70
C ARG A 260 -3.97 -18.39 20.39
N GLY A 261 -4.49 -18.91 19.28
CA GLY A 261 -3.99 -18.59 17.95
C GLY A 261 -4.35 -17.15 17.57
N MET A 262 -3.36 -16.42 17.06
CA MET A 262 -3.48 -15.03 16.60
C MET A 262 -2.81 -14.87 15.24
N LEU A 263 -3.32 -13.94 14.43
CA LEU A 263 -2.65 -13.43 13.24
C LEU A 263 -2.11 -12.03 13.57
N LEU A 264 -0.79 -11.88 13.68
CA LEU A 264 -0.14 -10.58 13.81
C LEU A 264 -0.15 -9.87 12.47
N LEU A 265 -0.59 -8.62 12.48
CA LEU A 265 -0.61 -7.75 11.32
C LEU A 265 0.65 -6.90 11.32
N PRO A 266 1.19 -6.51 10.15
CA PRO A 266 2.26 -5.52 10.02
C PRO A 266 1.78 -4.09 10.37
N CYS A 267 0.84 -3.95 11.31
CA CYS A 267 0.17 -2.70 11.62
C CYS A 267 0.29 -2.34 13.10
N SER A 268 0.25 -1.04 13.40
CA SER A 268 0.19 -0.53 14.76
C SER A 268 -1.12 -0.95 15.42
N GLY A 269 -1.03 -1.40 16.66
CA GLY A 269 -2.17 -1.80 17.48
C GLY A 269 -3.12 -0.62 17.73
N PRO A 270 -4.45 -0.87 17.85
CA PRO A 270 -5.39 0.18 18.22
C PRO A 270 -5.14 0.70 19.63
N ILE A 271 -5.41 1.99 19.84
CA ILE A 271 -5.30 2.64 21.15
C ILE A 271 -6.50 2.23 22.02
N GLY A 272 -6.25 1.87 23.27
CA GLY A 272 -7.28 1.52 24.26
C GLY A 272 -7.68 0.04 24.27
N LEU A 273 -8.64 -0.29 25.14
CA LEU A 273 -8.99 -1.68 25.48
C LEU A 273 -10.01 -2.34 24.54
N ARG A 274 -10.74 -1.56 23.73
CA ARG A 274 -11.89 -2.05 22.95
C ARG A 274 -11.52 -2.66 21.60
N GLY A 275 -10.26 -2.54 21.17
CA GLY A 275 -9.81 -2.97 19.84
C GLY A 275 -10.44 -2.14 18.71
N LYS A 276 -10.14 -2.51 17.45
CA LYS A 276 -10.70 -1.90 16.23
C LYS A 276 -11.40 -2.94 15.40
N ARG A 277 -12.65 -2.68 15.02
CA ARG A 277 -13.42 -3.58 14.15
C ARG A 277 -12.96 -3.43 12.71
N LEU A 278 -12.62 -4.55 12.09
CA LEU A 278 -12.18 -4.62 10.70
C LEU A 278 -12.97 -5.69 9.97
N ARG A 279 -13.31 -5.42 8.71
CA ARG A 279 -13.67 -6.47 7.76
C ARG A 279 -12.36 -7.08 7.27
N VAL A 280 -12.24 -8.40 7.42
CA VAL A 280 -11.05 -9.17 7.11
C VAL A 280 -11.44 -10.18 6.04
N THR A 281 -10.87 -10.05 4.86
CA THR A 281 -11.03 -11.01 3.76
C THR A 281 -9.84 -11.96 3.72
N PHE A 282 -10.13 -13.24 3.68
CA PHE A 282 -9.19 -14.35 3.69
C PHE A 282 -8.84 -14.80 2.26
N PRO A 283 -7.80 -15.63 2.08
CA PRO A 283 -7.34 -16.05 0.76
C PRO A 283 -8.39 -16.86 -0.02
N ASP A 284 -9.32 -17.52 0.69
CA ASP A 284 -10.45 -18.27 0.13
C ASP A 284 -11.61 -17.37 -0.32
N GLY A 285 -11.46 -16.05 -0.21
CA GLY A 285 -12.50 -15.06 -0.52
C GLY A 285 -13.53 -14.84 0.58
N THR A 286 -13.49 -15.62 1.67
CA THR A 286 -14.40 -15.42 2.79
C THR A 286 -14.06 -14.13 3.52
N ALA A 287 -15.09 -13.34 3.85
CA ALA A 287 -14.93 -12.08 4.58
C ALA A 287 -15.67 -12.16 5.90
N ARG A 288 -14.98 -11.86 7.00
CA ARG A 288 -15.58 -11.82 8.35
C ARG A 288 -15.23 -10.52 9.05
N THR A 289 -16.11 -10.09 9.95
CA THR A 289 -15.78 -8.99 10.84
C THR A 289 -14.94 -9.53 12.01
N GLY A 290 -13.72 -9.04 12.15
CA GLY A 290 -12.83 -9.32 13.27
C GLY A 290 -12.59 -8.08 14.12
N VAL A 291 -12.16 -8.29 15.36
CA VAL A 291 -11.64 -7.22 16.21
C VAL A 291 -10.12 -7.34 16.24
N ALA A 292 -9.42 -6.36 15.68
CA ALA A 292 -8.00 -6.19 15.89
C ALA A 292 -7.77 -5.67 17.31
N ILE A 293 -6.88 -6.32 18.04
CA ILE A 293 -6.48 -5.93 19.40
C ILE A 293 -4.99 -5.56 19.42
N SER A 294 -4.58 -4.74 20.39
CA SER A 294 -3.17 -4.40 20.58
C SER A 294 -2.48 -5.50 21.38
N LEU A 295 -1.46 -6.11 20.78
CA LEU A 295 -0.52 -7.03 21.41
C LEU A 295 0.84 -6.34 21.44
N HIS A 296 1.20 -5.77 22.59
CA HIS A 296 2.44 -5.00 22.75
C HIS A 296 2.60 -3.93 21.66
N GLY A 297 1.56 -3.15 21.38
CA GLY A 297 1.60 -2.08 20.38
C GLY A 297 1.49 -2.53 18.92
N GLN A 298 1.47 -3.84 18.64
CA GLN A 298 1.18 -4.40 17.31
C GLN A 298 -0.26 -4.89 17.21
N ALA A 299 -0.90 -4.72 16.06
CA ALA A 299 -2.25 -5.23 15.84
C ALA A 299 -2.25 -6.75 15.63
N GLY A 300 -3.16 -7.45 16.31
CA GLY A 300 -3.40 -8.87 16.13
C GLY A 300 -4.88 -9.20 16.03
N ILE A 301 -5.23 -10.21 15.24
CA ILE A 301 -6.60 -10.72 15.08
C ILE A 301 -6.68 -12.16 15.62
N PRO A 302 -7.63 -12.49 16.52
CA PRO A 302 -7.83 -13.87 16.96
C PRO A 302 -8.16 -14.82 15.80
N HIS A 303 -7.51 -15.98 15.79
CA HIS A 303 -7.68 -16.99 14.74
C HIS A 303 -7.39 -18.40 15.25
N GLU A 304 -8.44 -19.22 15.35
CA GLU A 304 -8.38 -20.55 16.01
C GLU A 304 -7.38 -21.52 15.35
N THR A 305 -7.23 -21.46 14.02
CA THR A 305 -6.33 -22.33 13.26
C THR A 305 -4.92 -21.76 13.05
N ALA A 306 -4.51 -20.68 13.73
CA ALA A 306 -3.19 -20.08 13.58
C ALA A 306 -2.01 -20.88 14.17
N ARG A 307 -2.11 -22.23 14.21
CA ARG A 307 -1.02 -23.14 14.60
C ARG A 307 -0.07 -23.49 13.44
N MET A 308 -0.20 -22.80 12.30
CA MET A 308 0.48 -23.14 11.05
C MET A 308 1.91 -22.58 11.01
N LYS A 309 2.89 -23.41 10.66
CA LYS A 309 4.29 -23.04 10.34
C LYS A 309 4.39 -22.38 8.95
N GLU A 310 3.39 -21.63 8.54
CA GLU A 310 3.35 -21.02 7.20
C GLU A 310 4.02 -19.65 7.17
N PRO A 311 4.58 -19.24 6.01
CA PRO A 311 5.31 -17.98 5.86
C PRO A 311 4.44 -16.72 6.05
N GLY A 312 3.11 -16.88 6.09
CA GLY A 312 2.13 -15.84 6.40
C GLY A 312 0.80 -16.09 5.69
N VAL A 313 -0.26 -15.44 6.15
CA VAL A 313 -1.62 -15.52 5.59
C VAL A 313 -1.93 -14.18 4.90
N PRO A 314 -2.19 -14.13 3.59
CA PRO A 314 -2.55 -12.88 2.94
C PRO A 314 -3.97 -12.49 3.35
N LEU A 315 -4.12 -11.29 3.90
CA LEU A 315 -5.39 -10.73 4.33
C LEU A 315 -5.64 -9.40 3.62
N VAL A 316 -6.91 -9.11 3.35
CA VAL A 316 -7.37 -7.77 2.96
C VAL A 316 -8.14 -7.18 4.13
N LEU A 317 -7.72 -6.01 4.59
CA LEU A 317 -8.28 -5.31 5.74
C LEU A 317 -9.03 -4.06 5.28
N GLN A 318 -10.25 -3.91 5.76
CA GLN A 318 -11.08 -2.73 5.53
C GLN A 318 -11.72 -2.31 6.86
N THR A 319 -11.97 -1.02 7.04
CA THR A 319 -12.77 -0.59 8.20
C THR A 319 -14.20 -1.06 8.04
N VAL A 320 -14.77 -1.57 9.13
CA VAL A 320 -16.23 -1.68 9.20
C VAL A 320 -16.74 -0.26 9.35
N ARG A 321 -17.58 0.19 8.42
CA ARG A 321 -18.32 1.45 8.59
C ARG A 321 -18.94 1.40 9.97
N GLU A 322 -18.56 2.31 10.86
CA GLU A 322 -19.31 2.47 12.10
C GLU A 322 -20.76 2.57 11.68
N LYS A 323 -21.65 1.78 12.30
CA LYS A 323 -23.09 2.01 12.10
C LYS A 323 -23.24 3.49 12.37
N SER A 324 -23.53 4.27 11.34
CA SER A 324 -23.97 5.64 11.53
C SER A 324 -25.00 5.55 12.65
N ALA A 325 -24.91 6.45 13.64
CA ALA A 325 -26.01 6.64 14.58
C ALA A 325 -27.28 6.55 13.72
N ARG A 326 -28.07 5.48 13.95
CA ARG A 326 -28.96 4.89 12.92
C ARG A 326 -29.53 5.99 12.04
N GLY A 327 -29.24 5.97 10.73
CA GLY A 327 -29.76 7.00 9.83
C GLY A 327 -31.24 7.23 10.11
N VAL A 328 -31.64 8.50 10.22
CA VAL A 328 -33.02 8.89 10.56
C VAL A 328 -33.99 8.08 9.70
N PRO A 329 -34.88 7.27 10.30
CA PRO A 329 -35.85 6.48 9.54
C PRO A 329 -36.66 7.36 8.59
N ASN A 330 -36.97 6.86 7.39
CA ASN A 330 -37.61 7.66 6.33
C ASN A 330 -38.90 8.37 6.77
N ASP A 331 -39.67 7.74 7.64
CA ASP A 331 -40.90 8.31 8.20
C ASP A 331 -40.64 9.42 9.23
N LEU A 332 -39.60 9.29 10.06
CA LEU A 332 -39.14 10.40 10.90
C LEU A 332 -38.58 11.55 10.03
N ALA A 333 -37.79 11.23 9.01
CA ALA A 333 -37.22 12.22 8.09
C ALA A 333 -38.33 13.02 7.36
N ALA A 334 -39.36 12.33 6.85
CA ALA A 334 -40.49 12.97 6.17
C ALA A 334 -41.31 13.89 7.09
N VAL A 335 -41.38 13.60 8.39
CA VAL A 335 -42.07 14.46 9.36
C VAL A 335 -41.20 15.66 9.75
N LEU A 336 -39.89 15.47 9.94
CA LEU A 336 -38.93 16.55 10.19
C LEU A 336 -38.91 17.56 9.02
N GLU A 337 -38.88 17.06 7.78
CA GLU A 337 -38.92 17.91 6.58
C GLU A 337 -40.23 18.71 6.50
N ARG A 338 -41.38 18.06 6.73
CA ARG A 338 -42.69 18.72 6.74
C ARG A 338 -42.83 19.79 7.83
N THR A 339 -42.15 19.60 8.96
CA THR A 339 -42.19 20.51 10.11
C THR A 339 -41.05 21.54 10.10
N GLY A 340 -40.11 21.44 9.16
CA GLY A 340 -38.95 22.32 9.07
C GLY A 340 -38.01 22.23 10.28
N LEU A 341 -38.00 21.10 10.99
CA LEU A 341 -37.22 20.91 12.21
C LEU A 341 -35.89 20.22 11.92
N ASP A 342 -34.81 20.73 12.52
CA ASP A 342 -33.47 20.15 12.38
C ASP A 342 -33.22 19.06 13.43
N TRP A 343 -33.01 17.82 12.96
CA TRP A 343 -32.62 16.66 13.77
C TRP A 343 -31.35 16.91 14.59
N SER A 344 -30.43 17.72 14.06
CA SER A 344 -29.14 18.01 14.67
C SER A 344 -29.25 18.83 15.96
N ALA A 345 -30.41 19.44 16.23
CA ALA A 345 -30.69 20.18 17.46
C ALA A 345 -30.68 19.32 18.73
N LEU A 346 -30.79 17.99 18.61
CA LEU A 346 -30.68 17.07 19.75
C LEU A 346 -29.22 16.60 19.96
N PRO A 347 -28.74 16.47 21.22
CA PRO A 347 -27.45 15.83 21.48
C PRO A 347 -27.38 14.38 20.97
N ALA A 348 -26.20 13.95 20.55
CA ALA A 348 -26.00 12.63 19.93
C ALA A 348 -26.49 11.44 20.78
N HIS A 349 -26.41 11.54 22.11
CA HIS A 349 -26.87 10.48 23.02
C HIS A 349 -28.41 10.37 23.04
N GLU A 350 -29.13 11.50 22.97
CA GLU A 350 -30.59 11.51 22.89
C GLU A 350 -31.09 11.07 21.53
N GLN A 351 -30.42 11.50 20.45
CA GLN A 351 -30.68 11.00 19.10
C GLN A 351 -30.60 9.46 19.08
N ALA A 352 -29.54 8.88 19.67
CA ALA A 352 -29.36 7.43 19.73
C ALA A 352 -30.49 6.73 20.52
N GLN A 353 -30.90 7.29 21.66
CA GLN A 353 -31.98 6.76 22.48
C GLN A 353 -33.33 6.81 21.75
N MET A 354 -33.66 7.93 21.11
CA MET A 354 -34.91 8.11 20.36
C MET A 354 -34.98 7.20 19.14
N LEU A 355 -33.88 7.05 18.40
CA LEU A 355 -33.77 6.10 17.29
C LEU A 355 -33.88 4.64 17.77
N HIS A 356 -33.42 4.35 18.98
CA HIS A 356 -33.62 3.05 19.61
C HIS A 356 -35.09 2.76 19.88
N LEU A 357 -35.77 3.69 20.55
CA LEU A 357 -37.21 3.57 20.80
C LEU A 357 -38.01 3.44 19.50
N ILE A 358 -37.75 4.26 18.48
CA ILE A 358 -38.48 4.15 17.20
C ILE A 358 -38.27 2.77 16.55
N SER A 359 -37.06 2.24 16.59
CA SER A 359 -36.75 0.93 16.00
C SER A 359 -37.40 -0.26 16.70
N GLU A 360 -37.65 -0.15 18.01
CA GLU A 360 -38.26 -1.21 18.83
C GLU A 360 -39.79 -1.08 18.93
N SER A 361 -40.41 -0.36 18.00
CA SER A 361 -41.86 -0.19 18.00
C SER A 361 -42.52 -1.48 17.51
N ALA A 362 -43.26 -2.15 18.40
CA ALA A 362 -43.93 -3.42 18.09
C ALA A 362 -45.13 -3.25 17.14
N THR A 363 -45.70 -2.05 17.05
CA THR A 363 -46.87 -1.73 16.20
C THR A 363 -46.70 -0.37 15.52
N ALA A 364 -47.48 -0.14 14.45
CA ALA A 364 -47.50 1.13 13.71
C ALA A 364 -47.95 2.32 14.58
N ASP A 365 -48.89 2.10 15.51
CA ASP A 365 -49.39 3.14 16.41
C ASP A 365 -48.31 3.57 17.42
N ILE A 366 -47.59 2.60 18.01
CA ILE A 366 -46.48 2.87 18.93
C ILE A 366 -45.38 3.65 18.19
N ARG A 367 -45.12 3.28 16.94
CA ARG A 367 -44.12 3.96 16.11
C ARG A 367 -44.50 5.41 15.84
N THR A 368 -45.76 5.66 15.46
CA THR A 368 -46.29 7.00 15.21
C THR A 368 -46.25 7.88 16.47
N ALA A 369 -46.63 7.32 17.62
CA ALA A 369 -46.57 8.01 18.91
C ALA A 369 -45.12 8.39 19.28
N ARG A 370 -44.16 7.47 19.08
CA ARG A 370 -42.73 7.72 19.33
C ARG A 370 -42.16 8.78 18.39
N ILE A 371 -42.49 8.75 17.09
CA ILE A 371 -42.10 9.79 16.14
C ILE A 371 -42.66 11.16 16.57
N THR A 372 -43.93 11.21 16.98
CA THR A 372 -44.56 12.45 17.46
C THR A 372 -43.85 13.00 18.71
N ALA A 373 -43.50 12.14 19.66
CA ALA A 373 -42.76 12.53 20.86
C ALA A 373 -41.37 13.10 20.53
N VAL A 374 -40.70 12.52 19.53
CA VAL A 374 -39.42 13.01 19.02
C VAL A 374 -39.57 14.40 18.40
N ILE A 375 -40.57 14.62 17.55
CA ILE A 375 -40.84 15.93 16.94
C ILE A 375 -41.10 17.00 18.01
N ASN A 376 -41.87 16.68 19.04
CA ASN A 376 -42.12 17.59 20.15
C ASN A 376 -40.82 17.94 20.92
N ALA A 377 -39.95 16.95 21.14
CA ALA A 377 -38.66 17.17 21.80
C ALA A 377 -37.73 18.07 20.98
N VAL A 378 -37.67 17.88 19.66
CA VAL A 378 -36.91 18.75 18.75
C VAL A 378 -37.50 20.17 18.73
N ALA A 379 -38.82 20.31 18.59
CA ALA A 379 -39.50 21.60 18.57
C ALA A 379 -39.30 22.40 19.86
N THR A 380 -39.36 21.75 21.01
CA THR A 380 -39.12 22.39 22.32
C THR A 380 -37.73 23.00 22.40
N ARG A 381 -36.72 22.31 21.84
CA ARG A 381 -35.33 22.80 21.80
C ARG A 381 -35.07 23.84 20.73
N ALA A 382 -35.73 23.75 19.58
CA ALA A 382 -35.60 24.76 18.52
C ALA A 382 -36.24 26.10 18.91
N GLY A 383 -37.19 26.11 19.85
CA GLY A 383 -37.79 27.31 20.43
C GLY A 383 -37.12 27.83 21.71
N SER A 384 -36.05 27.17 22.18
CA SER A 384 -35.19 27.60 23.30
C SER A 384 -33.94 28.29 22.74
#